data_AF-A0A0G1R2Q5-F1
#
_entry.id   AF-A0A0G1R2Q5-F1
#
_cell.length_a   1.000
_cell.length_b   1.000
_cell.length_c   1.000
_cell.angle_alpha   90.00
_cell.angle_beta   90.00
_cell.angle_gamma   90.00
#
_symmetry.space_group_name_H-M   'P 1'
#
loop_
_entity.id
_entity.type
_entity.pdbx_description
1 polymer ?
#
loop_
_entity_poly.entity_id
_entity_poly.type
_entity_poly.pdbx_seq_one_letter_code
_entity_poly.pdbx_strand_id
1 'polypeptide(L)'
;MAATVEIDEENGKSSSPALTHNISDSNMGSADAANLNPIASPIAPGANSFEKWQMLHVVDMGTSSMISNIRVWRSGSLGANTIHLTNASNSSYRGEAKYRTPTDETSPFAIFPMPTSIPGSASLGIGGSLTGSLTKSGSSDFLVHQIQTTEAALAGSTTVMNYSYDETA
;
A
#
# COMPACT_ATOMS: atom_id res chain seq x y z
N MET A 1 0.71 -0.98 -27.01
CA MET A 1 -0.17 -0.39 -25.99
C MET A 1 0.59 -0.51 -24.68
N ALA A 2 0.54 0.50 -23.82
CA ALA A 2 1.16 0.41 -22.50
C ALA A 2 0.53 -0.75 -21.69
N ALA A 3 1.27 -1.24 -20.70
CA ALA A 3 0.80 -2.23 -19.76
C ALA A 3 -0.45 -1.71 -19.03
N THR A 4 -1.41 -2.61 -18.80
CA THR A 4 -2.57 -2.34 -17.96
C THR A 4 -2.23 -2.72 -16.53
N VAL A 5 -2.28 -1.75 -15.63
CA VAL A 5 -2.00 -1.94 -14.20
C VAL A 5 -3.18 -1.53 -13.35
N GLU A 6 -3.34 -2.19 -12.23
CA GLU A 6 -4.35 -1.92 -11.21
C GLU A 6 -3.73 -2.05 -9.81
N ILE A 7 -4.47 -1.57 -8.81
CA ILE A 7 -4.12 -1.80 -7.41
C ILE A 7 -5.10 -2.82 -6.85
N ASP A 8 -4.55 -3.89 -6.29
CA ASP A 8 -5.33 -4.92 -5.62
C ASP A 8 -5.09 -4.85 -4.12
N GLU A 9 -6.06 -5.34 -3.35
CA GLU A 9 -5.96 -5.45 -1.90
C GLU A 9 -6.35 -6.85 -1.43
N GLU A 10 -5.50 -7.43 -0.58
CA GLU A 10 -5.81 -8.67 0.12
C GLU A 10 -6.24 -8.37 1.56
N ASN A 11 -7.36 -8.93 1.99
CA ASN A 11 -7.98 -8.65 3.28
C ASN A 11 -8.61 -9.93 3.88
N GLY A 12 -8.95 -9.92 5.16
CA GLY A 12 -9.49 -11.08 5.86
C GLY A 12 -8.44 -11.97 6.54
N LYS A 13 -8.84 -13.22 6.86
CA LYS A 13 -7.96 -14.16 7.59
C LYS A 13 -6.92 -14.74 6.66
N SER A 14 -5.66 -14.86 7.10
CA SER A 14 -4.59 -15.50 6.33
C SER A 14 -4.87 -16.96 5.91
N SER A 15 -5.76 -17.66 6.61
CA SER A 15 -6.19 -19.02 6.24
C SER A 15 -7.26 -19.05 5.14
N SER A 16 -7.85 -17.90 4.81
CA SER A 16 -8.88 -17.72 3.78
C SER A 16 -8.92 -16.26 3.33
N PRO A 17 -7.85 -15.75 2.70
CA PRO A 17 -7.79 -14.37 2.27
C PRO A 17 -8.84 -14.07 1.20
N ALA A 18 -9.27 -12.82 1.15
CA ALA A 18 -10.09 -12.27 0.08
C ALA A 18 -9.25 -11.26 -0.71
N LEU A 19 -9.11 -11.50 -2.01
CA LEU A 19 -8.46 -10.56 -2.93
C LEU A 19 -9.53 -9.72 -3.63
N THR A 20 -9.42 -8.41 -3.50
CA THR A 20 -10.26 -7.44 -4.22
C THR A 20 -9.41 -6.79 -5.31
N HIS A 21 -9.80 -6.99 -6.55
CA HIS A 21 -9.11 -6.41 -7.71
C HIS A 21 -9.54 -4.97 -7.98
N ASN A 22 -8.60 -4.15 -8.47
CA ASN A 22 -8.85 -2.80 -8.94
C ASN A 22 -9.64 -1.93 -7.95
N ILE A 23 -9.12 -1.81 -6.72
CA ILE A 23 -9.76 -0.99 -5.69
C ILE A 23 -9.87 0.46 -6.17
N SER A 24 -11.01 1.10 -5.92
CA SER A 24 -11.19 2.51 -6.26
C SER A 24 -10.50 3.44 -5.26
N ASP A 25 -10.43 3.01 -3.99
CA ASP A 25 -9.95 3.81 -2.87
C ASP A 25 -9.22 2.96 -1.83
N SER A 26 -8.13 3.48 -1.25
CA SER A 26 -7.43 2.88 -0.11
C SER A 26 -7.97 3.42 1.22
N ASN A 27 -9.25 3.19 1.52
CA ASN A 27 -9.89 3.71 2.74
C ASN A 27 -9.32 3.04 4.01
N MET A 28 -8.68 3.83 4.88
CA MET A 28 -8.13 3.37 6.16
C MET A 28 -9.18 3.53 7.28
N GLY A 29 -9.31 2.56 8.17
CA GLY A 29 -10.22 2.67 9.31
C GLY A 29 -10.15 1.52 10.30
N SER A 30 -11.15 1.41 11.17
CA SER A 30 -11.19 0.46 12.30
C SER A 30 -11.73 -0.93 11.94
N ALA A 31 -11.82 -1.26 10.66
CA ALA A 31 -12.19 -2.60 10.22
C ALA A 31 -11.35 -3.04 9.02
N ASP A 32 -11.12 -4.35 8.95
CA ASP A 32 -10.46 -5.04 7.85
C ASP A 32 -11.43 -5.25 6.67
N ALA A 33 -11.38 -4.37 5.67
CA ALA A 33 -12.16 -4.47 4.45
C ALA A 33 -11.54 -3.64 3.32
N ALA A 34 -11.50 -4.19 2.10
CA ALA A 34 -11.06 -3.46 0.90
C ALA A 34 -11.90 -2.20 0.65
N ASN A 35 -13.21 -2.39 0.45
CA ASN A 35 -14.17 -1.32 0.22
C ASN A 35 -14.76 -0.80 1.55
N LEU A 36 -13.89 -0.39 2.47
CA LEU A 36 -14.29 0.14 3.77
C LEU A 36 -15.11 1.42 3.62
N ASN A 37 -16.17 1.56 4.41
CA ASN A 37 -16.84 2.84 4.62
C ASN A 37 -16.18 3.57 5.82
N PRO A 38 -15.38 4.63 5.59
CA PRO A 38 -14.63 5.28 6.67
C PRO A 38 -15.53 6.04 7.65
N ILE A 39 -16.78 6.35 7.29
CA ILE A 39 -17.76 6.99 8.18
C ILE A 39 -18.33 5.96 9.16
N ALA A 40 -18.58 4.73 8.70
CA ALA A 40 -19.11 3.65 9.53
C ALA A 40 -18.02 2.97 10.38
N SER A 41 -16.76 3.05 9.95
CA SER A 41 -15.62 2.43 10.61
C SER A 41 -14.46 3.42 10.78
N PRO A 42 -14.68 4.53 11.52
CA PRO A 42 -13.65 5.55 11.71
C PRO A 42 -12.52 5.03 12.61
N ILE A 43 -11.32 5.59 12.46
CA ILE A 43 -10.22 5.41 13.40
C ILE A 43 -10.55 6.24 14.65
N ALA A 44 -10.61 5.60 15.82
CA ALA A 44 -10.75 6.33 17.08
C ALA A 44 -9.46 7.08 17.41
N PRO A 45 -9.51 8.29 18.01
CA PRO A 45 -8.30 8.97 18.46
C PRO A 45 -7.48 8.09 19.41
N GLY A 46 -6.17 8.00 19.18
CA GLY A 46 -5.26 7.15 19.96
C GLY A 46 -5.20 5.69 19.48
N ALA A 47 -5.99 5.31 18.48
CA ALA A 47 -5.95 3.99 17.86
C ALA A 47 -5.24 4.01 16.51
N ASN A 48 -4.96 2.82 15.98
CA ASN A 48 -4.50 2.63 14.61
C ASN A 48 -5.67 2.22 13.71
N SER A 49 -5.51 2.42 12.40
CA SER A 49 -6.31 1.68 11.44
C SER A 49 -5.91 0.21 11.44
N PHE A 50 -6.77 -0.66 10.90
CA PHE A 50 -6.28 -1.92 10.37
C PHE A 50 -5.20 -1.66 9.32
N GLU A 51 -4.23 -2.57 9.24
CA GLU A 51 -3.30 -2.63 8.12
C GLU A 51 -4.06 -2.78 6.80
N LYS A 52 -3.51 -2.18 5.75
CA LYS A 52 -3.89 -2.45 4.36
C LYS A 52 -2.75 -3.20 3.69
N TRP A 53 -3.09 -4.24 2.94
CA TRP A 53 -2.14 -5.10 2.23
C TRP A 53 -2.42 -5.00 0.73
N GLN A 54 -1.76 -4.05 0.08
CA GLN A 54 -2.03 -3.68 -1.31
C GLN A 54 -0.89 -4.13 -2.22
N MET A 55 -1.16 -4.32 -3.50
CA MET A 55 -0.15 -4.65 -4.51
C MET A 55 -0.43 -3.89 -5.80
N LEU A 56 0.64 -3.51 -6.51
CA LEU A 56 0.51 -3.11 -7.90
C LEU A 56 0.45 -4.40 -8.73
N HIS A 57 -0.66 -4.60 -9.44
CA HIS A 57 -0.90 -5.77 -10.28
C HIS A 57 -0.85 -5.36 -11.75
N VAL A 58 0.03 -6.01 -12.51
CA VAL A 58 0.09 -5.89 -13.97
C VAL A 58 -0.84 -6.95 -14.56
N VAL A 59 -1.98 -6.50 -15.07
CA VAL A 59 -3.02 -7.36 -15.67
C VAL A 59 -2.57 -7.86 -17.04
N ASP A 60 -2.09 -6.93 -17.88
CA ASP A 60 -1.60 -7.20 -19.22
C ASP A 60 -0.35 -6.37 -19.49
N MET A 61 0.69 -7.00 -20.04
CA MET A 61 1.92 -6.32 -20.42
C MET A 61 1.75 -5.47 -21.69
N GLY A 62 0.71 -5.70 -22.50
CA GLY A 62 0.54 -5.00 -23.78
C GLY A 62 1.75 -5.21 -24.68
N THR A 63 2.42 -4.11 -25.07
CA THR A 63 3.67 -4.15 -25.86
C THR A 63 4.94 -4.07 -25.01
N SER A 64 4.81 -4.08 -23.69
CA SER A 64 5.95 -3.90 -22.80
C SER A 64 6.61 -5.23 -22.46
N SER A 65 7.93 -5.24 -22.49
CA SER A 65 8.75 -6.39 -22.12
C SER A 65 9.10 -6.40 -20.63
N MET A 66 8.99 -5.26 -19.94
CA MET A 66 9.36 -5.16 -18.52
C MET A 66 8.65 -4.02 -17.77
N ILE A 67 8.21 -4.31 -16.55
CA ILE A 67 7.79 -3.33 -15.53
C ILE A 67 8.76 -3.43 -14.34
N SER A 68 9.28 -2.29 -13.88
CA SER A 68 10.26 -2.22 -12.78
C SER A 68 10.18 -0.89 -12.03
N ASN A 69 11.05 -0.68 -11.05
CA ASN A 69 11.24 0.60 -10.36
C ASN A 69 9.95 1.16 -9.70
N ILE A 70 9.19 0.32 -9.00
CA ILE A 70 7.92 0.71 -8.39
C ILE A 70 8.17 1.68 -7.23
N ARG A 71 7.55 2.86 -7.33
CA ARG A 71 7.64 3.96 -6.39
C ARG A 71 6.28 4.26 -5.82
N VAL A 72 6.17 4.34 -4.50
CA VAL A 72 4.92 4.62 -3.79
C VAL A 72 5.12 5.83 -2.88
N TRP A 73 4.18 6.76 -2.92
CA TRP A 73 4.14 7.91 -2.01
C TRP A 73 2.72 8.43 -1.85
N ARG A 74 2.53 9.26 -0.83
CA ARG A 74 1.28 9.95 -0.58
C ARG A 74 1.44 11.44 -0.82
N SER A 75 0.42 12.11 -1.36
CA SER A 75 0.35 13.57 -1.42
C SER A 75 -0.81 14.11 -0.57
N GLY A 76 -0.69 15.35 -0.09
CA GLY A 76 -1.62 15.96 0.87
C GLY A 76 -1.14 15.84 2.33
N SER A 77 -1.96 16.28 3.29
CA SER A 77 -1.68 16.16 4.72
C SER A 77 -2.71 15.27 5.40
N LEU A 78 -2.30 14.47 6.38
CA LEU A 78 -3.22 13.68 7.22
C LEU A 78 -3.82 14.50 8.36
N GLY A 79 -3.39 15.76 8.52
CA GLY A 79 -3.65 16.55 9.72
C GLY A 79 -2.58 16.33 10.79
N ALA A 80 -2.69 17.08 11.89
CA ALA A 80 -1.81 16.92 13.04
C ALA A 80 -2.08 15.57 13.74
N ASN A 81 -1.12 15.12 14.56
CA ASN A 81 -1.29 13.97 15.46
C ASN A 81 -1.58 12.63 14.78
N THR A 82 -1.27 12.54 13.48
CA THR A 82 -1.52 11.36 12.64
C THR A 82 -0.27 11.06 11.83
N ILE A 83 0.13 9.79 11.80
CA ILE A 83 1.24 9.30 10.97
C ILE A 83 0.75 8.14 10.10
N HIS A 84 1.20 8.12 8.84
CA HIS A 84 1.00 7.01 7.94
C HIS A 84 2.31 6.25 7.81
N LEU A 85 2.31 5.02 8.27
CA LEU A 85 3.46 4.13 8.20
C LEU A 85 3.30 3.12 7.08
N THR A 86 4.41 2.61 6.58
CA THR A 86 4.50 1.65 5.48
C THR A 86 5.75 0.78 5.57
N ASN A 87 5.76 -0.35 4.88
CA ASN A 87 6.97 -1.15 4.63
C ASN A 87 7.77 -0.64 3.41
N ALA A 88 7.18 0.22 2.58
CA ALA A 88 7.84 0.78 1.41
C ALA A 88 9.00 1.70 1.82
N SER A 89 10.19 1.43 1.29
CA SER A 89 11.40 2.19 1.58
C SER A 89 12.41 1.98 0.45
N ASN A 90 13.10 3.05 0.05
CA ASN A 90 14.15 2.96 -0.98
C ASN A 90 15.55 2.67 -0.41
N SER A 91 15.70 2.67 0.91
CA SER A 91 17.00 2.48 1.59
C SER A 91 16.97 1.39 2.66
N SER A 92 15.79 1.10 3.22
CA SER A 92 15.60 0.17 4.33
C SER A 92 14.61 -0.94 4.00
N TYR A 93 14.39 -1.22 2.70
CA TYR A 93 13.50 -2.29 2.26
C TYR A 93 13.92 -3.63 2.84
N ARG A 94 12.97 -4.36 3.44
CA ARG A 94 13.23 -5.61 4.18
C ARG A 94 12.90 -6.87 3.37
N GLY A 95 12.71 -6.72 2.06
CA GLY A 95 12.23 -7.79 1.20
C GLY A 95 10.71 -7.95 1.27
N GLU A 96 10.23 -9.01 0.65
CA GLU A 96 8.80 -9.29 0.49
C GLU A 96 8.13 -9.56 1.84
N ALA A 97 7.08 -8.79 2.15
CA ALA A 97 6.18 -9.12 3.24
C ALA A 97 5.26 -10.28 2.83
N LYS A 98 5.13 -11.30 3.66
CA LYS A 98 4.18 -12.39 3.44
C LYS A 98 2.84 -12.03 4.04
N TYR A 99 1.76 -12.21 3.29
CA TYR A 99 0.40 -11.90 3.73
C TYR A 99 0.10 -12.50 5.10
N ARG A 100 -0.55 -11.69 5.95
CA ARG A 100 -1.07 -12.07 7.26
C ARG A 100 -2.44 -11.45 7.44
N THR A 101 -3.21 -12.01 8.36
CA THR A 101 -4.47 -11.39 8.80
C THR A 101 -4.17 -9.97 9.26
N PRO A 102 -4.78 -8.93 8.65
CA PRO A 102 -4.58 -7.54 9.04
C PRO A 102 -4.93 -7.32 10.51
N THR A 103 -4.21 -6.40 11.16
CA THR A 103 -4.42 -6.03 12.57
C THR A 103 -4.52 -4.52 12.73
N ASP A 104 -5.24 -4.07 13.76
CA ASP A 104 -5.24 -2.68 14.26
C ASP A 104 -4.26 -2.46 15.41
N GLU A 105 -3.52 -3.49 15.83
CA GLU A 105 -2.32 -3.32 16.64
C GLU A 105 -1.19 -2.65 15.84
N THR A 106 -0.14 -2.21 16.52
CA THR A 106 1.05 -1.64 15.85
C THR A 106 1.64 -2.65 14.87
N SER A 107 1.63 -2.30 13.59
CA SER A 107 2.15 -3.16 12.53
C SER A 107 3.64 -3.47 12.70
N PRO A 108 4.07 -4.74 12.59
CA PRO A 108 5.49 -5.08 12.52
C PRO A 108 6.10 -4.85 11.12
N PHE A 109 5.27 -4.58 10.10
CA PHE A 109 5.69 -4.36 8.71
C PHE A 109 5.66 -2.88 8.34
N ALA A 110 4.57 -2.18 8.66
CA ALA A 110 4.40 -0.76 8.42
C ALA A 110 5.11 0.07 9.49
N ILE A 111 6.43 0.22 9.34
CA ILE A 111 7.30 0.84 10.37
C ILE A 111 8.02 2.09 9.90
N PHE A 112 8.03 2.38 8.60
CA PHE A 112 8.65 3.56 8.03
C PHE A 112 7.59 4.62 7.73
N PRO A 113 7.86 5.91 7.92
CA PRO A 113 6.94 6.96 7.45
C PRO A 113 6.71 6.84 5.94
N MET A 114 5.45 6.87 5.52
CA MET A 114 5.07 6.92 4.10
C MET A 114 5.73 8.14 3.43
N PRO A 115 6.48 7.96 2.33
CA PRO A 115 7.01 9.09 1.58
C PRO A 115 5.92 10.08 1.20
N THR A 116 6.20 11.37 1.36
CA THR A 116 5.25 12.47 1.03
C THR A 116 5.54 13.12 -0.32
N SER A 117 6.55 12.62 -1.01
CA SER A 117 6.97 13.01 -2.35
C SER A 117 7.50 11.77 -3.07
N ILE A 118 7.61 11.87 -4.40
CA ILE A 118 8.13 10.77 -5.21
C ILE A 118 9.52 10.32 -4.72
N PRO A 119 9.70 9.03 -4.40
CA PRO A 119 11.02 8.49 -4.08
C PRO A 119 11.95 8.55 -5.31
N GLY A 120 13.24 8.79 -5.08
CA GLY A 120 14.23 8.86 -6.16
C GLY A 120 14.51 7.53 -6.88
N SER A 121 14.09 6.41 -6.28
CA SER A 121 14.24 5.04 -6.79
C SER A 121 13.12 4.17 -6.22
N ALA A 122 13.06 2.91 -6.66
CA ALA A 122 12.11 1.91 -6.18
C ALA A 122 12.00 1.93 -4.65
N SER A 123 10.77 1.87 -4.16
CA SER A 123 10.44 1.78 -2.73
C SER A 123 9.56 0.58 -2.41
N LEU A 124 9.00 -0.06 -3.44
CA LEU A 124 8.28 -1.32 -3.35
C LEU A 124 8.97 -2.33 -4.26
N GLY A 125 9.19 -3.55 -3.75
CA GLY A 125 9.91 -4.59 -4.47
C GLY A 125 9.03 -5.41 -5.40
N ILE A 126 9.69 -6.26 -6.19
CA ILE A 126 9.09 -7.35 -6.96
C ILE A 126 9.93 -8.60 -6.67
N GLY A 127 9.31 -9.65 -6.13
CA GLY A 127 10.01 -10.88 -5.75
C GLY A 127 11.04 -10.67 -4.64
N GLY A 128 10.76 -9.75 -3.71
CA GLY A 128 11.62 -9.43 -2.57
C GLY A 128 12.79 -8.49 -2.88
N SER A 129 12.86 -7.90 -4.07
CA SER A 129 13.95 -6.99 -4.45
C SER A 129 13.44 -5.66 -5.03
N LEU A 130 14.08 -4.55 -4.64
CA LEU A 130 13.88 -3.22 -5.23
C LEU A 130 14.39 -3.12 -6.68
N THR A 131 15.23 -4.05 -7.12
CA THR A 131 15.68 -4.18 -8.51
C THR A 131 14.94 -5.29 -9.27
N GLY A 132 13.93 -5.89 -8.63
CA GLY A 132 13.07 -6.88 -9.27
C GLY A 132 12.26 -6.28 -10.43
N SER A 133 11.73 -7.16 -11.27
CA SER A 133 10.92 -6.77 -12.44
C SER A 133 9.89 -7.82 -12.79
N LEU A 134 8.83 -7.38 -13.47
CA LEU A 134 7.81 -8.23 -14.10
C LEU A 134 8.02 -8.23 -15.62
N THR A 135 8.19 -9.41 -16.20
CA THR A 135 8.29 -9.63 -17.66
C THR A 135 7.04 -10.28 -18.26
N LYS A 136 6.03 -10.47 -17.42
CA LYS A 136 4.70 -11.03 -17.69
C LYS A 136 3.73 -10.46 -16.65
N SER A 137 2.43 -10.69 -16.83
CA SER A 137 1.42 -10.38 -15.81
C SER A 137 1.78 -10.97 -14.45
N GLY A 138 1.52 -10.20 -13.40
CA GLY A 138 1.91 -10.52 -12.03
C GLY A 138 1.92 -9.27 -11.16
N SER A 139 2.30 -9.44 -9.90
CA SER A 139 2.19 -8.38 -8.90
C SER A 139 3.53 -8.00 -8.31
N SER A 140 3.59 -6.78 -7.78
CA SER A 140 4.63 -6.36 -6.85
C SER A 140 4.60 -7.19 -5.56
N ASP A 141 5.61 -7.01 -4.73
CA ASP A 141 5.51 -7.38 -3.31
C ASP A 141 4.38 -6.56 -2.65
N PHE A 142 3.90 -7.00 -1.48
CA PHE A 142 2.89 -6.27 -0.73
C PHE A 142 3.41 -4.91 -0.23
N LEU A 143 2.66 -3.86 -0.53
CA LEU A 143 2.65 -2.61 0.22
C LEU A 143 1.79 -2.82 1.48
N VAL A 144 2.44 -2.90 2.63
CA VAL A 144 1.76 -2.92 3.93
C VAL A 144 1.82 -1.52 4.51
N HIS A 145 0.67 -0.92 4.81
CA HIS A 145 0.60 0.43 5.35
C HIS A 145 -0.54 0.59 6.36
N GLN A 146 -0.33 1.49 7.34
CA GLN A 146 -1.21 1.69 8.48
C GLN A 146 -1.22 3.17 8.90
N ILE A 147 -2.38 3.69 9.31
CA ILE A 147 -2.47 5.00 9.97
C ILE A 147 -2.42 4.79 11.48
N GLN A 148 -1.59 5.56 12.17
CA GLN A 148 -1.55 5.63 13.62
C GLN A 148 -1.90 7.04 14.07
N THR A 149 -2.77 7.15 15.08
CA THR A 149 -3.24 8.41 15.62
C THR A 149 -2.87 8.55 17.09
N THR A 150 -2.69 9.78 17.57
CA THR A 150 -2.66 10.05 19.02
C THR A 150 -4.05 10.44 19.52
N GLU A 151 -4.25 10.50 20.84
CA GLU A 151 -5.54 10.91 21.44
C GLU A 151 -6.00 12.31 21.01
N ALA A 152 -5.07 13.16 20.57
CA ALA A 152 -5.35 14.52 20.09
C ALA A 152 -5.61 14.59 18.57
N ALA A 153 -5.71 13.47 17.87
CA ALA A 153 -6.00 13.44 16.44
C ALA A 153 -7.42 13.94 16.15
N LEU A 154 -7.55 14.70 15.07
CA LEU A 154 -8.84 15.12 14.55
C LEU A 154 -9.31 14.10 13.50
N ALA A 155 -10.62 13.87 13.46
CA ALA A 155 -11.21 12.96 12.49
C ALA A 155 -11.19 13.55 11.07
N GLY A 156 -10.95 12.68 10.10
CA GLY A 156 -11.15 12.97 8.69
C GLY A 156 -9.95 13.64 8.01
N SER A 157 -9.37 12.94 7.05
CA SER A 157 -8.52 13.53 6.02
C SER A 157 -8.63 12.69 4.74
N THR A 158 -8.39 13.33 3.61
CA THR A 158 -8.28 12.66 2.31
C THR A 158 -6.93 13.00 1.70
N THR A 159 -6.27 11.97 1.19
CA THR A 159 -4.94 12.07 0.60
C THR A 159 -4.89 11.20 -0.64
N VAL A 160 -3.97 11.48 -1.55
CA VAL A 160 -3.80 10.66 -2.75
C VAL A 160 -2.62 9.72 -2.53
N MET A 161 -2.87 8.42 -2.70
CA MET A 161 -1.83 7.41 -2.87
C MET A 161 -1.38 7.42 -4.33
N ASN A 162 -0.08 7.53 -4.55
CA ASN A 162 0.51 7.63 -5.87
C ASN A 162 1.42 6.43 -6.09
N TYR A 163 1.34 5.88 -7.30
CA TYR A 163 2.16 4.78 -7.76
C TYR A 163 2.80 5.20 -9.07
N SER A 164 4.09 4.94 -9.22
CA SER A 164 4.76 5.02 -10.51
C SER A 164 5.72 3.86 -10.69
N TYR A 165 6.00 3.55 -11.94
CA TYR A 165 6.86 2.45 -12.36
C TYR A 165 7.55 2.86 -13.65
N ASP A 166 8.64 2.18 -13.98
CA ASP A 166 9.30 2.30 -15.26
C ASP A 166 8.86 1.15 -16.15
N GLU A 167 8.49 1.49 -17.38
CA GLU A 167 7.97 0.57 -18.39
C GLU A 167 8.94 0.53 -19.57
N THR A 168 9.34 -0.67 -19.98
CA THR A 168 10.23 -0.91 -21.13
C THR A 168 9.48 -1.66 -22.21
N ALA A 169 9.58 -1.19 -23.45
CA ALA A 169 9.05 -1.85 -24.65
C ALA A 169 10.03 -2.93 -25.14
#